data_AF-A0A358CRR7-F1
#
_entry.id   AF-A0A358CRR7-F1
#
_cell.length_a   1.000
_cell.length_b   1.000
_cell.length_c   1.000
_cell.angle_alpha   90.00
_cell.angle_beta   90.00
_cell.angle_gamma   90.00
#
_symmetry.space_group_name_H-M   'P 1'
#
loop_
_entity.id
_entity.type
_entity.pdbx_description
1 polymer ?
#
loop_
_entity_poly.entity_id
_entity_poly.type
_entity_poly.pdbx_seq_one_letter_code
_entity_poly.pdbx_strand_id
1 'polypeptide(L)'
;MKSILLIFTLFIASFMVATAQADHHGVHHHGPSGGVLVSLEGASRYVELVVRDGQVVTARLLDQEQKPLKSSLEFLTLTFTEPDGEKEDYKIEANDENGERIFQRNSAHVVHHIVRDPIVVSLQENGKTYSSKEFSFPHGPHGGELVPLGKDSLIAEFCVDGDVVAIHVLNGQKRSTEVKAEEITLTFTEPDGEVEDYQIPMHKNSGKGTTFQQEDDHIVKHIKRDPIIVTLVEQGVSHSSDTFRYQK
;
A
#
# COMPACT_ATOMS: atom_id res chain seq x y z
N MET A 1 -4.30 -37.68 -62.44
CA MET A 1 -3.55 -36.60 -61.78
C MET A 1 -4.53 -35.81 -60.94
N LYS A 2 -4.57 -36.06 -59.63
CA LYS A 2 -5.49 -35.43 -58.68
C LYS A 2 -4.70 -34.41 -57.88
N SER A 3 -5.02 -33.13 -58.02
CA SER A 3 -4.53 -32.06 -57.17
C SER A 3 -5.64 -31.74 -56.16
N ILE A 4 -5.43 -32.04 -54.89
CA ILE A 4 -6.31 -31.61 -53.80
C ILE A 4 -5.57 -30.49 -53.08
N LEU A 5 -5.99 -29.27 -53.37
CA LEU A 5 -5.51 -28.06 -52.72
C LEU A 5 -6.19 -27.96 -51.34
N LEU A 6 -5.44 -28.27 -50.28
CA LEU A 6 -5.88 -28.03 -48.90
C LEU A 6 -5.65 -26.54 -48.59
N ILE A 7 -6.73 -25.76 -48.57
CA ILE A 7 -6.72 -24.37 -48.09
C ILE A 7 -6.65 -24.43 -46.56
N PHE A 8 -5.48 -24.14 -46.00
CA PHE A 8 -5.28 -23.97 -44.57
C PHE A 8 -5.68 -22.53 -44.22
N THR A 9 -6.87 -22.33 -43.67
CA THR A 9 -7.30 -21.03 -43.14
C THR A 9 -6.60 -20.79 -41.81
N LEU A 10 -5.60 -19.90 -41.82
CA LEU A 10 -4.90 -19.41 -40.64
C LEU A 10 -5.82 -18.47 -39.86
N PHE A 11 -6.35 -18.93 -38.73
CA PHE A 11 -7.03 -18.06 -37.75
C PHE A 11 -5.97 -17.23 -37.03
N ILE A 12 -5.76 -15.98 -37.47
CA ILE A 12 -5.01 -14.99 -36.69
C ILE A 12 -5.96 -14.45 -35.63
N ALA A 13 -5.97 -15.09 -34.46
CA ALA A 13 -6.58 -14.51 -33.26
C ALA A 13 -5.70 -13.34 -32.83
N SER A 14 -6.14 -12.12 -33.18
CA SER A 14 -5.56 -10.89 -32.68
C SER A 14 -5.89 -10.78 -31.20
N PHE A 15 -5.03 -11.30 -30.33
CA PHE A 15 -5.08 -10.99 -28.91
C PHE A 15 -4.68 -9.53 -28.74
N MET A 16 -5.68 -8.65 -28.75
CA MET A 16 -5.57 -7.34 -28.13
C MET A 16 -5.42 -7.60 -26.62
N VAL A 17 -4.19 -7.78 -26.15
CA VAL A 17 -3.89 -7.64 -24.74
C VAL A 17 -4.04 -6.15 -24.45
N ALA A 18 -5.22 -5.77 -23.99
CA ALA A 18 -5.38 -4.51 -23.27
C ALA A 18 -4.53 -4.64 -22.01
N THR A 19 -3.27 -4.20 -22.10
CA THR A 19 -2.49 -3.89 -20.91
C THR A 19 -3.21 -2.70 -20.28
N ALA A 20 -4.11 -2.98 -19.33
CA ALA A 20 -4.45 -2.00 -18.32
C ALA A 20 -3.14 -1.68 -17.62
N GLN A 21 -2.50 -0.60 -18.07
CA GLN A 21 -1.35 -0.05 -17.42
C GLN A 21 -1.89 0.56 -16.13
N ALA A 22 -1.89 -0.25 -15.06
CA ALA A 22 -2.09 0.25 -13.72
C ALA A 22 -0.96 1.28 -13.50
N ASP A 23 -1.34 2.54 -13.44
CA ASP A 23 -0.47 3.67 -13.16
C ASP A 23 0.04 3.52 -11.71
N HIS A 24 1.08 2.72 -11.52
CA HIS A 24 1.74 2.47 -10.23
C HIS A 24 2.80 3.55 -9.93
N HIS A 25 2.54 4.81 -10.30
CA HIS A 25 3.40 5.93 -9.95
C HIS A 25 2.80 6.71 -8.76
N GLY A 26 2.69 6.05 -7.61
CA GLY A 26 2.34 6.69 -6.35
C GLY A 26 3.58 7.10 -5.58
N VAL A 27 4.23 8.22 -5.94
CA VAL A 27 5.05 8.92 -4.94
C VAL A 27 4.05 9.53 -3.96
N HIS A 28 3.74 8.81 -2.89
CA HIS A 28 2.80 9.31 -1.89
C HIS A 28 3.49 10.43 -1.11
N HIS A 29 2.94 11.63 -1.17
CA HIS A 29 3.49 12.76 -0.44
C HIS A 29 3.10 12.65 1.02
N HIS A 30 4.10 12.61 1.90
CA HIS A 30 3.89 12.69 3.33
C HIS A 30 3.62 14.14 3.76
N GLY A 31 2.65 14.31 4.64
CA GLY A 31 2.34 15.59 5.26
C GLY A 31 3.22 15.91 6.46
N PRO A 32 3.01 17.06 7.10
CA PRO A 32 3.81 17.52 8.23
C PRO A 32 3.74 16.60 9.46
N SER A 33 2.75 15.72 9.51
CA SER A 33 2.54 14.75 10.58
C SER A 33 2.98 13.34 10.21
N GLY A 34 3.62 13.16 9.04
CA GLY A 34 4.00 11.87 8.46
C GLY A 34 2.84 11.10 7.81
N GLY A 35 1.65 11.70 7.72
CA GLY A 35 0.47 11.07 7.11
C GLY A 35 0.45 11.18 5.60
N VAL A 36 -0.53 10.53 4.98
CA VAL A 36 -0.76 10.59 3.53
C VAL A 36 -1.49 11.88 3.18
N LEU A 37 -0.90 12.71 2.31
CA LEU A 37 -1.57 13.90 1.78
C LEU A 37 -2.54 13.53 0.66
N VAL A 38 -3.79 13.94 0.83
CA VAL A 38 -4.89 13.71 -0.10
C VAL A 38 -5.36 15.05 -0.63
N SER A 39 -5.29 15.25 -1.95
CA SER A 39 -5.85 16.44 -2.61
C SER A 39 -7.36 16.29 -2.81
N LEU A 40 -8.09 17.38 -2.61
CA LEU A 40 -9.52 17.43 -2.88
C LEU A 40 -9.78 18.18 -4.19
N GLU A 41 -10.52 17.56 -5.10
CA GLU A 41 -10.83 18.14 -6.40
C GLU A 41 -11.61 19.45 -6.25
N GLY A 42 -11.15 20.50 -6.94
CA GLY A 42 -11.77 21.81 -6.88
C GLY A 42 -11.59 22.56 -5.56
N ALA A 43 -10.72 22.08 -4.66
CA ALA A 43 -10.32 22.79 -3.44
C ALA A 43 -8.81 23.06 -3.43
N SER A 44 -8.41 24.26 -3.04
CA SER A 44 -7.00 24.63 -2.82
C SER A 44 -6.51 24.21 -1.44
N ARG A 45 -6.70 22.93 -1.08
CA ARG A 45 -6.38 22.36 0.24
C ARG A 45 -6.15 20.86 0.18
N TYR A 46 -5.50 20.34 1.22
CA TYR A 46 -5.24 18.92 1.40
C TYR A 46 -5.92 18.40 2.66
N VAL A 47 -6.16 17.09 2.69
CA VAL A 47 -6.41 16.32 3.91
C VAL A 47 -5.19 15.44 4.15
N GLU A 48 -4.53 15.60 5.29
CA GLU A 48 -3.51 14.65 5.73
C GLU A 48 -4.18 13.55 6.56
N LEU A 49 -4.14 12.29 6.09
CA LEU A 49 -4.61 11.13 6.83
C LEU A 49 -3.45 10.44 7.55
N VAL A 50 -3.56 10.28 8.86
CA VAL A 50 -2.60 9.54 9.68
C VAL A 50 -3.33 8.39 10.35
N VAL A 51 -2.80 7.18 10.17
CA VAL A 51 -3.22 5.99 10.92
C VAL A 51 -2.21 5.76 12.03
N ARG A 52 -2.68 5.60 13.26
CA ARG A 52 -1.84 5.34 14.44
C ARG A 52 -2.31 4.08 15.17
N ASP A 53 -1.34 3.29 15.61
CA ASP A 53 -1.50 2.16 16.52
C ASP A 53 -2.56 1.13 16.09
N GLY A 54 -2.87 1.06 14.78
CA GLY A 54 -3.90 0.16 14.23
C GLY A 54 -5.34 0.47 14.67
N GLN A 55 -5.59 1.55 15.42
CA GLN A 55 -6.89 1.82 16.03
C GLN A 55 -7.43 3.22 15.77
N VAL A 56 -6.54 4.19 15.55
CA VAL A 56 -6.92 5.59 15.43
C VAL A 56 -6.61 6.08 14.04
N VAL A 57 -7.62 6.66 13.40
CA VAL A 57 -7.42 7.51 12.23
C VAL A 57 -7.60 8.96 12.65
N THR A 58 -6.62 9.79 12.31
CA THR A 58 -6.72 11.24 12.40
C THR A 58 -6.62 11.86 11.02
N ALA A 59 -7.35 12.93 10.78
CA ALA A 59 -7.21 13.75 9.60
C ALA A 59 -7.03 15.22 9.95
N ARG A 60 -6.18 15.90 9.19
CA ARG A 60 -5.96 17.35 9.30
C ARG A 60 -6.27 18.03 7.99
N LEU A 61 -6.98 19.15 8.04
CA LEU A 61 -7.13 20.01 6.87
C LEU A 61 -5.94 20.95 6.78
N LEU A 62 -5.29 20.96 5.62
CA LEU A 62 -4.10 21.75 5.37
C LEU A 62 -4.28 22.66 4.16
N ASP A 63 -3.63 23.82 4.17
CA ASP A 63 -3.56 24.71 3.01
C ASP A 63 -2.54 24.20 1.96
N GLN A 64 -2.31 24.97 0.91
CA GLN A 64 -1.37 24.61 -0.16
C GLN A 64 0.10 24.58 0.30
N GLU A 65 0.41 25.24 1.42
CA GLU A 65 1.72 25.23 2.07
C GLU A 65 1.80 24.17 3.18
N GLN A 66 0.81 23.27 3.24
CA GLN A 66 0.66 22.19 4.23
C GLN A 66 0.53 22.69 5.68
N LYS A 67 0.02 23.91 5.89
CA LYS A 67 -0.24 24.45 7.24
C LYS A 67 -1.67 24.14 7.67
N PRO A 68 -1.91 23.84 8.97
CA PRO A 68 -3.24 23.59 9.49
C PRO A 68 -4.24 24.71 9.18
N LEU A 69 -5.40 24.33 8.63
CA LEU A 69 -6.51 25.24 8.37
C LEU A 69 -7.48 25.24 9.55
N LYS A 70 -7.93 26.44 9.94
CA LYS A 70 -9.12 26.57 10.78
C LYS A 70 -10.34 26.15 9.98
N SER A 71 -11.16 25.28 10.57
CA SER A 71 -12.36 24.74 9.94
C SER A 71 -13.53 24.79 10.91
N SER A 72 -14.73 25.04 10.41
CA SER A 72 -15.97 24.90 11.16
C SER A 72 -16.70 23.57 10.85
N LEU A 73 -16.08 22.69 10.05
CA LEU A 73 -16.66 21.41 9.70
C LEU A 73 -16.80 20.52 10.94
N GLU A 74 -17.93 19.82 11.03
CA GLU A 74 -18.22 18.89 12.12
C GLU A 74 -17.65 17.49 11.84
N PHE A 75 -17.52 17.12 10.57
CA PHE A 75 -16.94 15.85 10.17
C PHE A 75 -16.40 15.92 8.74
N LEU A 76 -15.58 14.94 8.39
CA LEU A 76 -15.32 14.52 7.02
C LEU A 76 -15.86 13.10 6.81
N THR A 77 -16.01 12.68 5.56
CA THR A 77 -16.43 11.32 5.21
C THR A 77 -15.29 10.60 4.52
N LEU A 78 -15.00 9.38 4.97
CA LEU A 78 -14.24 8.38 4.23
C LEU A 78 -15.22 7.41 3.60
N THR A 79 -15.18 7.27 2.28
CA THR A 79 -15.95 6.28 1.54
C THR A 79 -14.98 5.19 1.09
N PHE A 80 -15.25 3.94 1.46
CA PHE A 80 -14.48 2.78 1.03
C PHE A 80 -15.23 2.00 -0.04
N THR A 81 -14.52 1.46 -1.02
CA THR A 81 -15.07 0.54 -2.02
C THR A 81 -14.64 -0.88 -1.68
N GLU A 82 -15.58 -1.74 -1.29
CA GLU A 82 -15.33 -3.13 -0.94
C GLU A 82 -14.97 -3.99 -2.17
N PRO A 83 -14.42 -5.21 -1.98
CA PRO A 83 -14.07 -6.10 -3.09
C PRO A 83 -15.21 -6.48 -4.04
N ASP A 84 -16.46 -6.45 -3.57
CA ASP A 84 -17.65 -6.69 -4.39
C ASP A 84 -18.18 -5.41 -5.08
N GLY A 85 -17.55 -4.27 -4.82
CA GLY A 85 -17.91 -2.96 -5.33
C GLY A 85 -18.93 -2.19 -4.48
N GLU A 86 -19.40 -2.76 -3.36
CA GLU A 86 -20.23 -2.02 -2.41
C GLU A 86 -19.45 -0.86 -1.77
N LYS A 87 -20.17 0.19 -1.38
CA LYS A 87 -19.57 1.39 -0.79
C LYS A 87 -20.01 1.56 0.65
N GLU A 88 -19.04 1.78 1.52
CA GLU A 88 -19.28 2.08 2.93
C GLU A 88 -18.78 3.47 3.32
N ASP A 89 -19.65 4.26 3.95
CA ASP A 89 -19.35 5.62 4.37
C ASP A 89 -19.11 5.70 5.88
N TYR A 90 -17.98 6.31 6.25
CA TYR A 90 -17.61 6.55 7.65
C TYR A 90 -17.34 8.02 7.90
N LYS A 91 -18.07 8.58 8.88
CA LYS A 91 -17.81 9.93 9.37
C LYS A 91 -16.65 9.91 10.37
N ILE A 92 -15.71 10.83 10.17
CA ILE A 92 -14.65 11.14 11.14
C ILE A 92 -14.97 12.52 11.71
N GLU A 93 -15.31 12.54 12.99
CA GLU A 93 -15.80 13.72 13.70
C GLU A 93 -14.66 14.64 14.08
N ALA A 94 -14.95 15.93 14.07
CA ALA A 94 -14.02 16.96 14.47
C ALA A 94 -13.95 17.08 15.99
N ASN A 95 -12.72 17.02 16.52
CA ASN A 95 -12.39 17.33 17.90
C ASN A 95 -11.50 18.57 17.94
N ASP A 96 -11.67 19.39 18.97
CA ASP A 96 -10.79 20.53 19.22
C ASP A 96 -9.65 20.07 20.14
N GLU A 97 -8.42 20.04 19.61
CA GLU A 97 -7.21 19.66 20.35
C GLU A 97 -6.21 20.82 20.25
N ASN A 98 -5.82 21.40 21.39
CA ASN A 98 -4.86 22.52 21.48
C ASN A 98 -5.22 23.74 20.60
N GLY A 99 -6.51 23.97 20.34
CA GLY A 99 -6.98 25.08 19.50
C GLY A 99 -6.92 24.80 17.99
N GLU A 100 -6.55 23.58 17.59
CA GLU A 100 -6.65 23.06 16.24
C GLU A 100 -7.83 22.10 16.13
N ARG A 101 -8.53 22.15 15.00
CA ARG A 101 -9.60 21.21 14.72
C ARG A 101 -9.04 20.00 13.99
N ILE A 102 -9.03 18.86 14.66
CA ILE A 102 -8.51 17.58 14.14
C ILE A 102 -9.70 16.63 14.01
N PHE A 103 -9.83 15.97 12.87
CA PHE A 103 -10.85 14.94 12.70
C PHE A 103 -10.28 13.64 13.23
N GLN A 104 -10.96 12.99 14.17
CA GLN A 104 -10.47 11.76 14.77
C GLN A 104 -11.57 10.72 14.90
N ARG A 105 -11.21 9.46 14.65
CA ARG A 105 -12.06 8.31 14.93
C ARG A 105 -11.23 7.18 15.49
N ASN A 106 -11.65 6.67 16.65
CA ASN A 106 -11.10 5.45 17.23
C ASN A 106 -11.95 4.27 16.74
N SER A 107 -11.46 3.55 15.74
CA SER A 107 -12.13 2.40 15.15
C SER A 107 -11.15 1.54 14.37
N ALA A 108 -10.78 0.39 14.95
CA ALA A 108 -9.99 -0.63 14.25
C ALA A 108 -10.68 -1.10 12.95
N HIS A 109 -12.02 -1.06 12.91
CA HIS A 109 -12.77 -1.38 11.69
C HIS A 109 -12.46 -0.42 10.55
N VAL A 110 -12.53 0.90 10.82
CA VAL A 110 -12.20 1.92 9.81
C VAL A 110 -10.72 1.85 9.41
N VAL A 111 -9.81 1.60 10.37
CA VAL A 111 -8.39 1.40 10.05
C VAL A 111 -8.19 0.21 9.12
N HIS A 112 -8.91 -0.91 9.33
CA HIS A 112 -8.85 -2.05 8.42
C HIS A 112 -9.30 -1.70 7.01
N HIS A 113 -10.36 -0.90 6.84
CA HIS A 113 -10.76 -0.42 5.52
C HIS A 113 -9.71 0.50 4.91
N ILE A 114 -9.17 1.47 5.67
CA ILE A 114 -8.15 2.40 5.17
C ILE A 114 -6.95 1.65 4.57
N VAL A 115 -6.40 0.68 5.29
CA VAL A 115 -5.19 0.00 4.82
C VAL A 115 -5.46 -0.95 3.64
N ARG A 116 -6.71 -1.41 3.44
CA ARG A 116 -7.04 -2.46 2.47
C ARG A 116 -7.74 -1.95 1.22
N ASP A 117 -8.73 -1.10 1.41
CA ASP A 117 -9.74 -0.81 0.40
C ASP A 117 -9.45 0.55 -0.27
N PRO A 118 -9.82 0.72 -1.54
CA PRO A 118 -9.83 2.03 -2.17
C PRO A 118 -10.68 3.03 -1.37
N ILE A 119 -10.18 4.25 -1.25
CA ILE A 119 -10.73 5.31 -0.40
C ILE A 119 -11.04 6.55 -1.24
N VAL A 120 -12.17 7.19 -0.97
CA VAL A 120 -12.44 8.57 -1.32
C VAL A 120 -12.62 9.39 -0.04
N VAL A 121 -11.86 10.46 0.09
CA VAL A 121 -12.04 11.44 1.18
C VAL A 121 -12.95 12.53 0.67
N SER A 122 -13.99 12.88 1.43
CA SER A 122 -14.86 14.00 1.08
C SER A 122 -15.23 14.87 2.28
N LEU A 123 -15.53 16.13 1.99
CA LEU A 123 -16.10 17.07 2.94
C LEU A 123 -17.19 17.92 2.26
N GLN A 124 -18.12 18.40 3.06
CA GLN A 124 -19.19 19.29 2.59
C GLN A 124 -19.08 20.64 3.27
N GLU A 125 -18.95 21.70 2.49
CA GLU A 125 -18.81 23.08 2.98
C GLU A 125 -19.64 24.02 2.11
N ASN A 126 -20.45 24.88 2.76
CA ASN A 126 -21.33 25.84 2.07
C ASN A 126 -22.24 25.21 1.01
N GLY A 127 -22.76 24.01 1.28
CA GLY A 127 -23.63 23.27 0.36
C GLY A 127 -22.92 22.63 -0.83
N LYS A 128 -21.58 22.71 -0.90
CA LYS A 128 -20.77 22.07 -1.95
C LYS A 128 -19.93 20.93 -1.36
N THR A 129 -19.84 19.83 -2.10
CA THR A 129 -18.97 18.69 -1.77
C THR A 129 -17.63 18.82 -2.49
N TYR A 130 -16.55 18.54 -1.77
CA TYR A 130 -15.20 18.42 -2.29
C TYR A 130 -14.70 17.02 -1.98
N SER A 131 -14.24 16.30 -3.00
CA SER A 131 -13.83 14.90 -2.87
C SER A 131 -12.45 14.69 -3.49
N SER A 132 -11.68 13.77 -2.94
CA SER A 132 -10.47 13.28 -3.59
C SER A 132 -10.81 12.40 -4.79
N LYS A 133 -9.80 12.15 -5.63
CA LYS A 133 -9.82 10.94 -6.45
C LYS A 133 -9.80 9.71 -5.56
N GLU A 134 -10.28 8.58 -6.08
CA GLU A 134 -10.11 7.30 -5.41
C GLU A 134 -8.61 6.94 -5.36
N PHE A 135 -8.16 6.46 -4.21
CA PHE A 135 -6.77 6.04 -4.00
C PHE A 135 -6.70 4.90 -2.99
N SER A 136 -5.60 4.14 -3.02
CA SER A 136 -5.30 3.15 -1.99
C SER A 136 -4.31 3.72 -1.00
N PHE A 137 -4.50 3.43 0.29
CA PHE A 137 -3.49 3.80 1.30
C PHE A 137 -2.16 3.07 0.98
N PRO A 138 -1.02 3.76 1.07
CA PRO A 138 0.25 3.24 0.58
C PRO A 138 0.91 2.19 1.48
N HIS A 139 0.46 2.12 2.73
CA HIS A 139 1.00 1.20 3.72
C HIS A 139 0.08 0.01 3.94
N GLY A 140 0.66 -1.10 4.38
CA GLY A 140 -0.09 -2.30 4.75
C GLY A 140 -0.69 -2.23 6.15
N PRO A 141 -1.37 -3.31 6.58
CA PRO A 141 -2.01 -3.40 7.90
C PRO A 141 -1.07 -3.27 9.10
N HIS A 142 0.22 -3.54 8.93
CA HIS A 142 1.26 -3.42 9.96
C HIS A 142 2.04 -2.11 9.85
N GLY A 143 1.63 -1.21 8.94
CA GLY A 143 2.28 0.09 8.71
C GLY A 143 3.54 0.00 7.85
N GLY A 144 3.80 -1.15 7.22
CA GLY A 144 4.97 -1.37 6.39
C GLY A 144 4.81 -0.87 4.95
N GLU A 145 5.92 -0.83 4.23
CA GLU A 145 5.94 -0.53 2.79
C GLU A 145 5.48 -1.75 1.99
N LEU A 146 4.63 -1.55 0.99
CA LEU A 146 4.04 -2.62 0.21
C LEU A 146 4.83 -2.87 -1.08
N VAL A 147 5.35 -4.08 -1.24
CA VAL A 147 6.17 -4.51 -2.37
C VAL A 147 5.47 -5.65 -3.10
N PRO A 148 4.96 -5.44 -4.32
CA PRO A 148 4.37 -6.51 -5.12
C PRO A 148 5.39 -7.61 -5.43
N LEU A 149 4.99 -8.88 -5.28
CA LEU A 149 5.80 -10.06 -5.61
C LEU A 149 5.28 -10.68 -6.92
N GLY A 150 5.91 -10.34 -8.04
CA GLY A 150 5.54 -10.84 -9.35
C GLY A 150 4.12 -10.49 -9.79
N LYS A 151 3.54 -11.32 -10.66
CA LYS A 151 2.19 -11.12 -11.23
C LYS A 151 1.06 -11.73 -10.39
N ASP A 152 1.39 -12.58 -9.42
CA ASP A 152 0.43 -13.46 -8.75
C ASP A 152 -0.29 -12.83 -7.54
N SER A 153 -0.40 -11.50 -7.53
CA SER A 153 -1.11 -10.74 -6.49
C SER A 153 -0.60 -10.96 -5.06
N LEU A 154 0.60 -11.52 -4.86
CA LEU A 154 1.24 -11.52 -3.55
C LEU A 154 1.93 -10.18 -3.32
N ILE A 155 1.94 -9.74 -2.06
CA ILE A 155 2.55 -8.48 -1.64
C ILE A 155 3.39 -8.78 -0.38
N ALA A 156 4.64 -8.36 -0.39
CA ALA A 156 5.48 -8.31 0.80
C ALA A 156 5.32 -6.95 1.48
N GLU A 157 4.89 -6.94 2.73
CA GLU A 157 4.85 -5.73 3.56
C GLU A 157 6.10 -5.66 4.44
N PHE A 158 6.97 -4.68 4.18
CA PHE A 158 8.23 -4.45 4.91
C PHE A 158 8.02 -3.57 6.13
N CYS A 159 8.21 -4.15 7.30
CA CYS A 159 8.24 -3.46 8.59
C CYS A 159 9.67 -3.47 9.14
N VAL A 160 10.25 -2.30 9.34
CA VAL A 160 11.60 -2.13 9.90
C VAL A 160 11.52 -1.33 11.18
N ASP A 161 11.81 -1.97 12.31
CA ASP A 161 11.83 -1.35 13.63
C ASP A 161 13.10 -1.72 14.39
N GLY A 162 13.86 -0.70 14.81
CA GLY A 162 15.21 -0.88 15.35
C GLY A 162 16.10 -1.68 14.39
N ASP A 163 16.57 -2.84 14.88
CA ASP A 163 17.40 -3.80 14.17
C ASP A 163 16.59 -5.02 13.67
N VAL A 164 15.26 -4.95 13.72
CA VAL A 164 14.36 -6.02 13.28
C VAL A 164 13.78 -5.70 11.91
N VAL A 165 13.88 -6.65 10.99
CA VAL A 165 13.09 -6.70 9.75
C VAL A 165 11.98 -7.74 9.91
N ALA A 166 10.75 -7.34 9.64
CA ALA A 166 9.61 -8.24 9.51
C ALA A 166 8.95 -8.04 8.13
N ILE A 167 8.72 -9.14 7.42
CA ILE A 167 8.09 -9.15 6.10
C ILE A 167 6.83 -9.98 6.18
N HIS A 168 5.67 -9.32 6.13
CA HIS A 168 4.38 -10.00 6.13
C HIS A 168 3.95 -10.30 4.70
N VAL A 169 3.48 -11.52 4.44
CA VAL A 169 2.94 -11.87 3.13
C VAL A 169 1.45 -11.59 3.10
N LEU A 170 1.03 -10.77 2.13
CA LEU A 170 -0.34 -10.40 1.88
C LEU A 170 -0.78 -10.84 0.49
N ASN A 171 -2.10 -10.95 0.27
CA ASN A 171 -2.68 -11.09 -1.07
C ASN A 171 -2.97 -9.72 -1.71
N GLY A 172 -3.56 -9.71 -2.90
CA GLY A 172 -3.85 -8.49 -3.67
C GLY A 172 -4.86 -7.56 -2.99
N GLN A 173 -5.58 -8.06 -1.97
CA GLN A 173 -6.49 -7.29 -1.12
C GLN A 173 -5.82 -6.87 0.21
N LYS A 174 -4.49 -6.98 0.30
CA LYS A 174 -3.68 -6.66 1.48
C LYS A 174 -4.13 -7.43 2.73
N ARG A 175 -4.59 -8.66 2.55
CA ARG A 175 -4.96 -9.57 3.65
C ARG A 175 -3.82 -10.56 3.90
N SER A 176 -3.52 -10.81 5.17
CA SER A 176 -2.54 -11.82 5.59
C SER A 176 -2.80 -13.14 4.86
N THR A 177 -1.75 -13.70 4.27
CA THR A 177 -1.81 -14.89 3.42
C THR A 177 -0.79 -15.92 3.87
N GLU A 178 -1.21 -17.17 3.91
CA GLU A 178 -0.34 -18.31 4.19
C GLU A 178 0.40 -18.73 2.91
N VAL A 179 1.70 -18.93 3.03
CA VAL A 179 2.58 -19.51 1.99
C VAL A 179 3.42 -20.58 2.65
N LYS A 180 3.89 -21.56 1.88
CA LYS A 180 4.65 -22.71 2.36
C LYS A 180 6.17 -22.54 2.32
N ALA A 181 6.64 -21.35 1.97
CA ALA A 181 8.07 -21.06 1.95
C ALA A 181 8.63 -21.00 3.38
N GLU A 182 9.80 -21.63 3.60
CA GLU A 182 10.47 -21.61 4.90
C GLU A 182 11.30 -20.34 5.12
N GLU A 183 11.58 -19.60 4.04
CA GLU A 183 12.37 -18.38 4.03
C GLU A 183 11.94 -17.46 2.86
N ILE A 184 12.33 -16.20 2.94
CA ILE A 184 12.25 -15.22 1.85
C ILE A 184 13.64 -14.62 1.63
N THR A 185 14.02 -14.41 0.37
CA THR A 185 15.34 -13.87 0.03
C THR A 185 15.26 -12.37 -0.24
N LEU A 186 16.17 -11.62 0.37
CA LEU A 186 16.47 -10.23 0.06
C LEU A 186 17.79 -10.16 -0.69
N THR A 187 17.75 -9.65 -1.91
CA THR A 187 18.94 -9.38 -2.72
C THR A 187 19.20 -7.88 -2.72
N PHE A 188 20.37 -7.47 -2.27
CA PHE A 188 20.82 -6.07 -2.27
C PHE A 188 21.85 -5.83 -3.37
N THR A 189 21.87 -4.63 -3.93
CA THR A 189 22.93 -4.20 -4.87
C THR A 189 23.65 -2.98 -4.30
N GLU A 190 24.90 -3.15 -3.90
CA GLU A 190 25.69 -2.08 -3.30
C GLU A 190 26.05 -0.97 -4.29
N PRO A 191 26.48 0.23 -3.82
CA PRO A 191 26.86 1.32 -4.70
C PRO A 191 28.01 1.01 -5.68
N ASP A 192 28.86 0.04 -5.36
CA ASP A 192 29.93 -0.45 -6.22
C ASP A 192 29.49 -1.58 -7.19
N GLY A 193 28.24 -2.02 -7.08
CA GLY A 193 27.64 -3.07 -7.88
C GLY A 193 27.81 -4.48 -7.32
N GLU A 194 28.41 -4.66 -6.14
CA GLU A 194 28.40 -5.96 -5.45
C GLU A 194 26.97 -6.35 -5.06
N VAL A 195 26.69 -7.65 -5.10
CA VAL A 195 25.35 -8.20 -4.84
C VAL A 195 25.44 -9.14 -3.63
N GLU A 196 24.59 -8.90 -2.65
CA GLU A 196 24.50 -9.72 -1.44
C GLU A 196 23.08 -10.26 -1.25
N ASP A 197 22.99 -11.55 -0.93
CA ASP A 197 21.72 -12.26 -0.69
C ASP A 197 21.58 -12.62 0.79
N TYR A 198 20.41 -12.33 1.36
CA TYR A 198 20.06 -12.67 2.74
C TYR A 198 18.76 -13.49 2.77
N GLN A 199 18.81 -14.64 3.43
CA GLN A 199 17.64 -15.49 3.65
C GLN A 199 17.02 -15.15 5.00
N ILE A 200 15.81 -14.59 4.98
CA ILE A 200 15.05 -14.26 6.19
C ILE A 200 14.12 -15.44 6.50
N PRO A 201 14.29 -16.11 7.65
CA PRO A 201 13.51 -17.31 7.96
C PRO A 201 12.07 -16.98 8.33
N MET A 202 11.18 -17.95 8.11
CA MET A 202 9.79 -17.88 8.53
C MET A 202 9.71 -17.85 10.07
N HIS A 203 8.96 -16.88 10.59
CA HIS A 203 8.71 -16.75 12.01
C HIS A 203 7.68 -17.79 12.48
N LYS A 204 8.05 -18.61 13.47
CA LYS A 204 7.26 -19.78 13.91
C LYS A 204 5.91 -19.47 14.58
N ASN A 205 5.61 -18.20 14.86
CA ASN A 205 4.36 -17.74 15.48
C ASN A 205 3.64 -16.67 14.65
N SER A 206 3.74 -16.72 13.32
CA SER A 206 3.02 -15.80 12.43
C SER A 206 1.53 -16.14 12.45
N GLY A 207 0.67 -15.28 13.02
CA GLY A 207 -0.74 -15.54 13.32
C GLY A 207 -1.58 -16.23 12.22
N LYS A 208 -2.39 -15.46 11.46
CA LYS A 208 -3.28 -15.98 10.40
C LYS A 208 -2.65 -15.94 8.99
N GLY A 209 -1.32 -15.85 8.91
CA GLY A 209 -0.60 -15.70 7.65
C GLY A 209 0.89 -15.87 7.87
N THR A 210 1.67 -15.64 6.83
CA THR A 210 3.13 -15.85 6.87
C THR A 210 3.85 -14.57 7.22
N THR A 211 4.85 -14.68 8.09
CA THR A 211 5.77 -13.58 8.40
C THR A 211 7.18 -14.14 8.40
N PHE A 212 8.07 -13.48 7.68
CA PHE A 212 9.50 -13.72 7.74
C PHE A 212 10.12 -12.65 8.65
N GLN A 213 10.95 -13.04 9.59
CA GLN A 213 11.48 -12.08 10.56
C GLN A 213 12.90 -12.43 10.97
N GLN A 214 13.74 -11.41 11.04
CA GLN A 214 15.10 -11.51 11.53
C GLN A 214 15.50 -10.23 12.27
N GLU A 215 16.24 -10.40 13.36
CA GLU A 215 16.91 -9.31 14.08
C GLU A 215 18.37 -9.30 13.64
N ASP A 216 18.74 -8.29 12.87
CA ASP A 216 20.07 -8.12 12.27
C ASP A 216 20.27 -6.67 11.81
N ASP A 217 21.15 -5.94 12.50
CA ASP A 217 21.43 -4.53 12.20
C ASP A 217 22.12 -4.35 10.84
N HIS A 218 22.82 -5.38 10.34
CA HIS A 218 23.47 -5.36 9.04
C HIS A 218 22.44 -5.37 7.92
N ILE A 219 21.47 -6.29 7.97
CA ILE A 219 20.36 -6.35 7.00
C ILE A 219 19.58 -5.03 7.01
N VAL A 220 19.29 -4.47 8.19
CA VAL A 220 18.56 -3.20 8.30
C VAL A 220 19.33 -2.04 7.67
N LYS A 221 20.66 -2.02 7.76
CA LYS A 221 21.49 -1.00 7.07
C LYS A 221 21.38 -1.13 5.57
N HIS A 222 21.42 -2.35 5.02
CA HIS A 222 21.22 -2.59 3.59
C HIS A 222 19.83 -2.12 3.14
N ILE A 223 18.77 -2.50 3.86
CA ILE A 223 17.39 -2.08 3.53
C ILE A 223 17.27 -0.57 3.40
N LYS A 224 17.91 0.19 4.28
CA LYS A 224 17.85 1.66 4.29
C LYS A 224 18.73 2.34 3.23
N ARG A 225 19.71 1.62 2.66
CA ARG A 225 20.76 2.21 1.81
C ARG A 225 20.66 1.75 0.35
N ASP A 226 20.37 0.49 0.13
CA ASP A 226 20.60 -0.20 -1.14
C ASP A 226 19.28 -0.47 -1.88
N PRO A 227 19.30 -0.56 -3.22
CA PRO A 227 18.23 -1.19 -3.98
C PRO A 227 18.04 -2.65 -3.54
N ILE A 228 16.78 -3.08 -3.51
CA ILE A 228 16.35 -4.38 -2.98
C ILE A 228 15.54 -5.10 -4.05
N ILE A 229 15.75 -6.41 -4.19
CA ILE A 229 14.84 -7.34 -4.84
C ILE A 229 14.40 -8.36 -3.79
N VAL A 230 13.10 -8.61 -3.71
CA VAL A 230 12.52 -9.63 -2.83
C VAL A 230 12.18 -10.83 -3.66
N THR A 231 12.58 -12.03 -3.22
CA THR A 231 12.21 -13.28 -3.87
C THR A 231 11.61 -14.25 -2.87
N LEU A 232 10.39 -14.70 -3.16
CA LEU A 232 9.69 -15.74 -2.44
C LEU A 232 9.58 -16.97 -3.36
N VAL A 233 10.08 -18.12 -2.91
CA VAL A 233 9.94 -19.38 -3.66
C VAL A 233 8.94 -20.28 -2.94
N GLU A 234 7.81 -20.54 -3.58
CA GLU A 234 6.77 -21.43 -3.06
C GLU A 234 6.51 -22.58 -4.04
N GLN A 235 6.67 -23.82 -3.56
CA GLN A 235 6.40 -25.03 -4.35
C GLN A 235 7.12 -25.08 -5.71
N GLY A 236 8.30 -24.47 -5.81
CA GLY A 236 9.09 -24.38 -7.05
C GLY A 236 8.72 -23.23 -7.98
N VAL A 237 7.74 -22.39 -7.60
CA VAL A 237 7.39 -21.14 -8.29
C VAL A 237 8.10 -19.97 -7.60
N SER A 238 8.75 -19.11 -8.38
CA SER A 238 9.44 -17.92 -7.87
C SER A 238 8.58 -16.68 -8.08
N HIS A 239 8.30 -15.96 -7.00
CA HIS A 239 7.63 -14.66 -6.99
C HIS A 239 8.67 -13.60 -6.59
N SER A 240 9.11 -12.80 -7.57
CA SER A 240 10.13 -11.77 -7.35
C SER A 240 9.55 -10.38 -7.56
N SER A 241 9.94 -9.42 -6.73
CA SER A 241 9.61 -8.02 -6.92
C SER A 241 10.43 -7.41 -8.07
N ASP A 242 9.97 -6.27 -8.59
CA ASP A 242 10.88 -5.35 -9.25
C ASP A 242 11.88 -4.78 -8.24
N THR A 243 12.99 -4.20 -8.73
CA THR A 243 13.94 -3.49 -7.87
C THR A 243 13.29 -2.25 -7.28
N PHE A 244 13.37 -2.09 -5.95
CA PHE A 244 12.84 -0.92 -5.24
C PHE A 244 13.86 -0.41 -4.21
N ARG A 245 13.56 0.74 -3.61
CA ARG A 245 14.30 1.29 -2.47
C ARG A 245 13.31 1.55 -1.35
N TYR A 246 13.65 1.09 -0.15
CA TYR A 246 12.82 1.31 1.02
C TYR A 246 12.69 2.82 1.31
N GLN A 247 11.47 3.33 1.38
CA GLN A 247 11.18 4.72 1.69
C GLN A 247 10.65 4.81 3.13
N LYS A 248 11.40 5.51 3.98
CA LYS A 248 11.00 5.83 5.35
C LYS A 248 10.69 7.31 5.50
#